data_AF-A0A2Z2PDZ7-F1
#
_entry.id   AF-A0A2Z2PDZ7-F1
#
_cell.length_a   1.000
_cell.length_b   1.000
_cell.length_c   1.000
_cell.angle_alpha   90.00
_cell.angle_beta   90.00
_cell.angle_gamma   90.00
#
_symmetry.space_group_name_H-M   'P 1'
#
loop_
_entity.id
_entity.type
_entity.pdbx_description
1 polymer ?
#
loop_
_entity_poly.entity_id
_entity_poly.type
_entity_poly.pdbx_seq_one_letter_code
_entity_poly.pdbx_strand_id
1 'polypeptide(L)'
;ESGNLHGCPVAFAMGLEIETWPPHFKWLAELSNFVKPEQITYIGLRDVDAGEKKILRDLGITAFSMYHVDKYGINEVVQRAMKAVCPTGKT
;
A
#
# COMPACT_ATOMS: atom_id res chain seq x y z
N GLU A 1 11.02 12.55 8.64
CA GLU A 1 11.00 12.17 7.21
C GLU A 1 10.92 13.43 6.36
N SER A 2 11.19 13.32 5.05
CA SER A 2 11.50 14.44 4.14
C SER A 2 10.42 15.51 3.98
N GLY A 3 9.22 15.34 4.56
CA GLY A 3 8.08 16.25 4.39
C GLY A 3 7.46 16.21 3.00
N ASN A 4 7.89 15.26 2.16
CA ASN A 4 7.47 15.17 0.78
C ASN A 4 6.19 14.36 0.61
N LEU A 5 5.12 15.04 0.17
CA LEU A 5 3.81 14.42 -0.04
C LEU A 5 3.78 13.35 -1.14
N HIS A 6 4.80 13.29 -2.01
CA HIS A 6 4.88 12.27 -3.08
C HIS A 6 5.03 10.83 -2.54
N GLY A 7 5.51 10.67 -1.30
CA GLY A 7 5.62 9.38 -0.62
C GLY A 7 4.34 8.94 0.09
N CYS A 8 3.35 9.84 0.24
CA CYS A 8 2.13 9.59 0.97
C CYS A 8 0.86 9.28 0.15
N PRO A 9 0.85 9.08 -1.20
CA PRO A 9 -0.39 8.98 -1.95
C PRO A 9 -1.23 7.77 -1.54
N VAL A 10 -0.61 6.65 -1.18
CA VAL A 10 -1.33 5.47 -0.70
C VAL A 10 -1.90 5.68 0.70
N ALA A 11 -1.17 6.39 1.58
CA ALA A 11 -1.70 6.75 2.90
C ALA A 11 -2.98 7.60 2.77
N PHE A 12 -3.02 8.53 1.81
CA PHE A 12 -4.21 9.31 1.48
C PHE A 12 -5.34 8.43 0.91
N ALA A 13 -5.05 7.54 -0.03
CA ALA A 13 -6.04 6.63 -0.61
C ALA A 13 -6.65 5.67 0.43
N MET A 14 -5.89 5.34 1.48
CA MET A 14 -6.32 4.48 2.58
C MET A 14 -6.93 5.26 3.76
N GLY A 15 -6.95 6.59 3.72
CA GLY A 15 -7.50 7.39 4.82
C GLY A 15 -6.68 7.33 6.12
N LEU A 16 -5.36 7.11 6.02
CA LEU A 16 -4.47 7.05 7.18
C LEU A 16 -4.12 8.46 7.66
N GLU A 17 -4.13 8.66 8.98
CA GLU A 17 -3.71 9.92 9.62
C GLU A 17 -4.44 11.18 9.10
N ILE A 18 -5.74 11.11 8.82
CA ILE A 18 -6.55 12.21 8.24
C ILE A 18 -6.34 13.56 8.96
N GLU A 19 -6.16 13.53 10.28
CA GLU A 19 -5.94 14.73 11.10
C GLU A 19 -4.64 15.48 10.77
N THR A 20 -3.64 14.79 10.20
CA THR A 20 -2.33 15.36 9.84
C THR A 20 -2.30 15.91 8.41
N TRP A 21 -3.38 15.74 7.64
CA TRP A 21 -3.40 16.10 6.23
C TRP A 21 -3.38 17.62 6.01
N PRO A 22 -2.70 18.10 4.96
CA PRO A 22 -2.74 19.51 4.62
C PRO A 22 -4.18 19.99 4.38
N PRO A 23 -4.55 21.24 4.74
CA PRO A 23 -5.92 21.73 4.61
C PRO A 23 -6.53 21.61 3.21
N HIS A 24 -5.69 21.62 2.17
CA HIS A 24 -6.10 21.45 0.77
C HIS A 24 -6.60 20.03 0.42
N PHE A 25 -6.40 19.03 1.29
CA PHE A 25 -6.86 17.65 1.12
C PHE A 25 -8.09 17.31 1.96
N LYS A 26 -8.70 18.27 2.68
CA LYS A 26 -9.89 18.03 3.50
C LYS A 26 -11.07 17.45 2.72
N TRP A 27 -11.24 17.85 1.46
CA TRP A 27 -12.26 17.29 0.57
C TRP A 27 -12.10 15.77 0.35
N LEU A 28 -10.87 15.25 0.46
CA LEU A 28 -10.57 13.82 0.33
C LEU A 28 -11.05 13.04 1.56
N ALA A 29 -11.06 13.68 2.73
CA ALA A 29 -11.62 13.11 3.96
C ALA A 29 -13.15 13.02 3.95
N GLU A 30 -13.81 13.81 3.09
CA GLU A 30 -15.26 13.76 2.87
C GLU A 30 -15.67 12.58 1.97
N LEU A 31 -14.70 11.92 1.30
CA LEU A 31 -14.96 10.69 0.55
C LEU A 31 -15.26 9.54 1.51
N SER A 32 -16.30 8.77 1.22
CA SER A 32 -16.75 7.65 2.07
C SER A 32 -16.04 6.33 1.78
N ASN A 33 -15.26 6.25 0.71
CA ASN A 33 -14.68 5.00 0.20
C ASN A 33 -13.15 5.08 0.15
N PHE A 34 -12.50 4.67 1.23
CA PHE A 34 -11.06 4.46 1.28
C PHE A 34 -10.69 3.04 0.84
N VAL A 35 -9.48 2.91 0.27
CA VAL A 35 -8.89 1.61 -0.06
C VAL A 35 -8.57 0.87 1.23
N LYS A 36 -9.07 -0.36 1.37
CA LYS A 36 -8.75 -1.19 2.53
C LYS A 36 -7.38 -1.86 2.38
N PRO A 37 -6.68 -2.20 3.47
CA PRO A 37 -5.38 -2.87 3.42
C PRO A 37 -5.36 -4.15 2.57
N GLU A 38 -6.47 -4.89 2.54
CA GLU A 38 -6.58 -6.15 1.80
C GLU A 38 -6.77 -5.94 0.30
N GLN A 39 -7.08 -4.71 -0.14
CA GLN A 39 -7.32 -4.37 -1.55
C GLN A 39 -6.05 -3.90 -2.27
N ILE A 40 -4.92 -3.85 -1.58
CA ILE A 40 -3.64 -3.41 -2.14
C ILE A 40 -2.54 -4.43 -1.87
N THR A 41 -1.61 -4.54 -2.81
CA THR A 41 -0.39 -5.32 -2.64
C THR A 41 0.76 -4.60 -3.31
N TYR A 42 1.90 -4.55 -2.62
CA TYR A 42 3.14 -3.97 -3.16
C TYR A 42 4.00 -5.04 -3.83
N ILE A 43 4.62 -4.70 -4.95
CA ILE A 43 5.59 -5.54 -5.66
C ILE A 43 6.83 -4.70 -5.97
N GLY A 44 8.01 -5.28 -5.75
CA GLY A 44 9.29 -4.65 -6.07
C GLY A 44 9.82 -3.69 -5.00
N LEU A 45 9.34 -3.78 -3.75
CA LEU A 45 9.90 -2.96 -2.67
C LEU A 45 11.41 -3.22 -2.52
N ARG A 46 12.21 -2.15 -2.50
CA ARG A 46 13.68 -2.22 -2.38
C ARG A 46 14.18 -1.36 -1.24
N ASP A 47 13.71 -0.13 -1.19
CA ASP A 47 14.02 0.83 -0.16
C ASP A 47 12.70 1.25 0.49
N VAL A 48 12.57 1.01 1.78
CA VAL A 48 11.34 1.22 2.55
C VAL A 48 11.75 1.71 3.92
N ASP A 49 11.21 2.84 4.34
CA ASP A 49 11.56 3.49 5.59
C ASP A 49 11.06 2.67 6.79
N ALA A 50 11.62 2.93 7.98
CA ALA A 50 11.24 2.22 9.19
C ALA A 50 9.76 2.43 9.55
N GLY A 51 9.24 3.65 9.33
CA GLY A 51 7.83 4.00 9.53
C GLY A 51 6.92 3.21 8.58
N GLU A 52 7.23 3.24 7.28
CA GLU A 52 6.48 2.49 6.27
C GLU A 52 6.48 0.97 6.53
N LYS A 53 7.64 0.39 6.90
CA LYS A 53 7.75 -1.02 7.29
C LYS A 53 6.87 -1.36 8.50
N LYS A 54 6.66 -0.41 9.40
CA LYS A 54 5.77 -0.59 10.55
C LYS A 54 4.32 -0.56 10.08
N ILE A 55 3.93 0.43 9.29
CA ILE A 55 2.57 0.56 8.72
C ILE A 55 2.17 -0.69 7.93
N LEU A 56 3.05 -1.18 7.04
CA LEU A 56 2.79 -2.39 6.25
C LEU A 56 2.53 -3.62 7.14
N ARG A 57 3.27 -3.74 8.26
CA ARG A 57 3.11 -4.85 9.21
C ARG A 57 1.85 -4.69 10.07
N ASP A 58 1.61 -3.50 10.61
CA ASP A 58 0.49 -3.22 11.49
C ASP A 58 -0.85 -3.35 10.74
N LEU A 59 -0.90 -2.93 9.47
CA LEU A 59 -2.09 -3.05 8.62
C LEU A 59 -2.20 -4.39 7.89
N GLY A 60 -1.21 -5.27 8.01
CA GLY A 60 -1.20 -6.58 7.33
C GLY A 60 -1.19 -6.48 5.79
N ILE A 61 -0.65 -5.39 5.24
CA ILE A 61 -0.60 -5.20 3.78
C ILE A 61 0.38 -6.20 3.17
N THR A 62 -0.09 -6.93 2.15
CA THR A 62 0.78 -7.87 1.44
C THR A 62 1.83 -7.10 0.63
N ALA A 63 3.09 -7.48 0.78
CA ALA A 63 4.20 -6.81 0.11
C ALA A 63 5.28 -7.81 -0.33
N PHE A 64 5.68 -7.70 -1.59
CA PHE A 64 6.74 -8.47 -2.20
C PHE A 64 7.91 -7.55 -2.53
N SER A 65 9.03 -7.72 -1.83
CA SER A 65 10.27 -7.02 -2.15
C SER A 65 10.94 -7.56 -3.42
N MET A 66 11.94 -6.84 -3.93
CA MET A 66 12.79 -7.31 -5.05
C MET A 66 13.39 -8.69 -4.80
N TYR A 67 13.72 -9.04 -3.55
CA TYR A 67 14.17 -10.39 -3.19
C TYR A 67 13.15 -11.48 -3.57
N HIS A 68 11.85 -11.21 -3.40
CA HIS A 68 10.80 -12.17 -3.78
C HIS A 68 10.70 -12.30 -5.31
N VAL A 69 10.86 -11.19 -6.03
CA VAL A 69 10.87 -11.17 -7.49
C VAL A 69 12.05 -11.98 -8.03
N ASP A 70 13.24 -11.80 -7.47
CA ASP A 70 14.44 -12.54 -7.88
C ASP A 70 14.35 -14.03 -7.51
N LYS A 71 13.71 -14.35 -6.38
CA LYS A 71 13.60 -15.74 -5.87
C LYS A 71 12.53 -16.57 -6.58
N TYR A 72 11.36 -16.00 -6.85
CA TYR A 72 10.20 -16.73 -7.38
C TYR A 72 9.88 -16.37 -8.85
N GLY A 73 10.52 -15.34 -9.39
CA GLY A 73 10.20 -14.80 -10.71
C GLY A 73 8.95 -13.92 -10.67
N ILE A 74 8.89 -12.95 -11.60
CA ILE A 74 7.81 -11.95 -11.64
C ILE A 74 6.43 -12.57 -11.86
N ASN A 75 6.33 -13.64 -12.67
CA ASN A 75 5.05 -14.30 -12.97
C ASN A 75 4.42 -14.85 -11.69
N GLU A 76 5.19 -15.59 -10.89
CA GLU A 76 4.69 -16.18 -9.66
C GLU A 76 4.34 -15.11 -8.61
N VAL A 77 5.15 -14.05 -8.48
CA VAL A 77 4.87 -12.94 -7.56
C VAL A 77 3.56 -12.23 -7.93
N VAL A 78 3.32 -11.97 -9.21
CA VAL A 78 2.08 -11.35 -9.68
C VAL A 78 0.88 -12.26 -9.39
N GLN A 79 0.98 -13.58 -9.61
CA GLN A 79 -0.11 -14.50 -9.26
C GLN A 79 -0.42 -14.49 -7.76
N ARG A 80 0.61 -14.51 -6.91
CA ARG A 80 0.46 -14.43 -5.45
C ARG A 80 -0.15 -13.09 -5.02
N ALA A 81 0.26 -11.98 -5.64
CA ALA A 81 -0.30 -10.66 -5.37
C ALA A 81 -1.78 -10.56 -5.77
N MET A 82 -2.13 -11.05 -6.96
CA MET A 82 -3.54 -11.09 -7.42
C MET A 82 -4.42 -11.92 -6.49
N LYS A 83 -3.90 -13.06 -6.00
CA LYS A 83 -4.61 -13.90 -5.02
C LYS A 83 -4.80 -13.20 -3.67
N ALA A 84 -3.86 -12.34 -3.27
CA ALA A 84 -3.96 -11.57 -2.03
C ALA A 84 -5.07 -10.50 -2.10
N VAL A 85 -5.15 -9.76 -3.21
CA VAL A 85 -6.16 -8.68 -3.37
C VAL A 85 -7.52 -9.16 -3.85
N CYS A 86 -7.58 -10.24 -4.62
CA CYS A 86 -8.81 -10.83 -5.14
C CYS A 86 -8.78 -12.36 -4.99
N PRO A 87 -9.05 -12.89 -3.79
CA PRO A 87 -8.99 -14.34 -3.53
C PRO A 87 -10.03 -15.14 -4.33
N THR A 88 -11.12 -14.49 -4.77
CA THR A 88 -12.26 -15.11 -5.44
C THR A 88 -12.16 -15.11 -6.97
N GLY A 89 -11.21 -14.36 -7.55
CA GLY A 89 -10.99 -14.29 -9.00
C GLY A 89 -12.16 -13.76 -9.82
N LYS A 90 -13.19 -13.17 -9.19
CA LYS A 90 -14.30 -12.52 -9.89
C LYS A 90 -13.91 -11.07 -10.17
N THR A 91 -13.68 -10.77 -11.45
CA THR A 91 -13.58 -9.40 -11.98
C THR A 91 -14.96 -8.78 -12.15
#